data_AF-A0A450ZDE9-F1
#
_entry.id   AF-A0A450ZDE9-F1
#
_cell.length_a   1.000
_cell.length_b   1.000
_cell.length_c   1.000
_cell.angle_alpha   90.00
_cell.angle_beta   90.00
_cell.angle_gamma   90.00
#
_symmetry.space_group_name_H-M   'P 1'
#
loop_
_entity.id
_entity.type
_entity.pdbx_description
1 polymer ?
#
loop_
_entity_poly.entity_id
_entity_poly.type
_entity_poly.pdbx_seq_one_letter_code
_entity_poly.pdbx_strand_id
1 'polypeptide(L)' 'MMVKGEIIVQMERKAEAKLCCRTSGKESPGYDARRRCCCHLDTWQYKTILEANVPRVKCPEHGVMAW' A
#
# COMPACT_ATOMS: atom_id res chain seq x y z
N MET A 1 13.66 -25.80 11.59
CA MET A 1 13.08 -24.58 12.18
C MET A 1 11.66 -24.47 11.65
N MET A 2 10.65 -24.80 12.48
CA MET A 2 9.25 -24.83 12.06
C MET A 2 8.68 -23.41 12.15
N VAL A 3 8.33 -22.81 11.01
CA VAL A 3 7.56 -21.56 11.00
C VAL A 3 6.18 -21.91 11.56
N LYS A 4 5.77 -21.31 12.69
CA LYS A 4 4.53 -21.69 13.39
C LYS A 4 3.25 -21.20 12.69
N GLY A 5 3.37 -20.41 11.62
CA GLY A 5 2.25 -19.96 10.79
C GLY A 5 2.59 -18.71 10.01
N GLU A 6 1.80 -18.44 8.97
CA GLU A 6 1.82 -17.18 8.23
C GLU A 6 0.64 -16.33 8.70
N ILE A 7 0.91 -15.08 9.08
CA ILE A 7 -0.12 -14.12 9.49
C ILE A 7 -0.22 -13.07 8.40
N ILE A 8 -1.37 -12.98 7.74
CA ILE A 8 -1.66 -11.93 6.77
C ILE A 8 -2.43 -10.83 7.48
N VAL A 9 -1.82 -9.66 7.57
CA VAL A 9 -2.46 -8.46 8.10
C VAL A 9 -2.90 -7.61 6.93
N GLN A 10 -4.21 -7.49 6.73
CA GLN A 10 -4.80 -6.65 5.70
C GLN A 10 -4.97 -5.23 6.21
N MET A 11 -4.40 -4.27 5.49
CA MET A 11 -4.57 -2.86 5.74
C MET A 11 -5.25 -2.21 4.53
N GLU A 12 -6.35 -1.54 4.80
CA GLU A 12 -7.06 -0.77 3.79
C GLU A 12 -6.98 0.71 4.10
N ARG A 13 -6.90 1.51 3.04
CA ARG A 13 -7.00 2.95 3.16
C ARG A 13 -8.48 3.32 3.32
N LYS A 14 -8.76 4.32 4.17
CA LYS A 14 -10.11 4.91 4.24
C LYS A 14 -10.53 5.42 2.85
N ALA A 15 -11.71 5.02 2.39
CA ALA A 15 -12.22 5.36 1.06
C ALA A 15 -12.28 6.88 0.80
N GLU A 16 -12.55 7.67 1.84
CA GLU A 16 -12.61 9.15 1.77
C GLU A 16 -11.24 9.84 1.84
N ALA A 17 -10.13 9.10 1.96
CA ALA A 17 -8.82 9.72 2.08
C ALA A 17 -8.43 10.39 0.77
N LYS A 18 -8.15 11.71 0.82
CA LYS A 18 -7.73 12.49 -0.35
C LYS A 18 -6.42 11.97 -0.93
N LEU A 19 -6.39 11.70 -2.21
CA LEU A 19 -5.19 11.24 -2.91
C LEU A 19 -4.37 12.43 -3.35
N CYS A 20 -3.09 12.45 -2.98
CA CYS A 20 -2.17 13.52 -3.36
C CYS A 20 -1.02 12.98 -4.20
N CYS A 21 -0.61 13.78 -5.18
CA CYS A 21 0.62 13.55 -5.92
C CYS A 21 1.82 13.58 -4.95
N ARG A 22 2.65 12.53 -4.92
CA ARG A 22 3.83 12.48 -4.05
C ARG A 22 4.86 13.57 -4.38
N THR A 23 4.89 14.04 -5.63
CA THR A 23 5.84 15.07 -6.10
C THR A 23 5.30 16.49 -5.94
N SER A 24 4.06 16.75 -6.36
CA SER A 24 3.46 18.09 -6.28
C SER A 24 2.75 18.39 -4.95
N GLY A 25 2.40 17.37 -4.16
CA GLY A 25 1.56 17.50 -2.96
C GLY A 25 0.07 17.83 -3.24
N LYS A 26 -0.28 18.20 -4.47
CA LYS A 26 -1.65 18.55 -4.88
C LYS A 26 -2.57 17.34 -4.88
N GLU A 27 -3.84 17.57 -4.52
CA GLU A 27 -4.91 16.60 -4.68
C GLU A 27 -5.00 16.16 -6.14
N SER A 28 -5.07 14.86 -6.37
CA SER A 28 -5.09 14.26 -7.72
C SER A 28 -6.07 13.09 -7.76
N PRO A 29 -6.78 12.90 -8.89
CA PRO A 29 -7.72 11.80 -9.02
C PRO A 29 -7.01 10.45 -8.88
N GLY A 30 -7.66 9.54 -8.17
CA GLY A 30 -7.25 8.14 -8.14
C GLY A 30 -7.32 7.54 -9.53
N TYR A 31 -6.28 6.78 -9.89
CA TYR A 31 -6.20 6.07 -11.16
C TYR A 31 -6.64 4.62 -10.99
N ASP A 32 -5.96 3.89 -10.11
CA ASP A 32 -6.17 2.47 -9.85
C ASP A 32 -5.52 2.11 -8.50
N ALA A 33 -5.96 1.04 -7.85
CA ALA A 33 -5.33 0.53 -6.64
C ALA A 33 -4.64 -0.80 -6.92
N ARG A 34 -3.35 -0.92 -6.56
CA ARG A 34 -2.61 -2.17 -6.70
C ARG A 34 -2.36 -2.78 -5.34
N ARG A 35 -2.78 -4.03 -5.17
CA ARG A 35 -2.43 -4.84 -4.00
C ARG A 35 -0.91 -5.02 -3.96
N ARG A 36 -0.29 -4.55 -2.88
CA ARG A 36 1.11 -4.82 -2.56
C ARG A 36 1.19 -5.60 -1.26
N CYS A 37 1.97 -6.66 -1.30
CA CYS A 37 2.44 -7.33 -0.11
C CYS A 37 3.80 -6.71 0.25
N CYS A 38 3.86 -6.00 1.37
CA CYS A 38 5.12 -5.50 1.90
C CYS A 38 5.62 -6.51 2.93
N CYS A 39 6.81 -7.06 2.69
CA CYS A 39 7.54 -7.81 3.70
C CYS A 39 8.29 -6.76 4.57
N HIS A 40 8.38 -6.82 5.89
CA HIS A 40 8.01 -7.85 6.87
C HIS A 40 8.38 -7.32 8.27
N LEU A 41 7.66 -7.73 9.31
CA LEU A 41 8.15 -7.70 10.69
C LEU A 41 8.49 -9.14 11.07
N ASP A 42 9.76 -9.43 11.34
CA ASP A 42 10.22 -10.75 11.78
C ASP A 42 9.77 -10.96 13.24
N THR A 43 8.54 -11.41 13.45
CA THR A 43 8.06 -11.76 14.79
C THR A 43 8.46 -13.19 15.12
N TRP A 44 9.78 -13.44 15.18
CA TRP A 44 10.54 -14.63 15.64
C TRP A 44 10.02 -16.03 15.25
N GLN A 45 8.77 -16.34 15.54
CA GLN A 45 8.08 -17.60 15.28
C GLN A 45 6.99 -17.53 14.19
N TYR A 46 6.62 -16.33 13.73
CA TYR A 46 5.62 -16.13 12.67
C TYR A 46 6.15 -15.24 11.55
N LYS A 47 5.75 -15.58 10.32
CA LYS A 47 5.97 -14.72 9.16
C LYS A 47 4.78 -13.78 9.03
N THR A 48 4.97 -12.49 9.34
CA THR A 48 3.92 -11.47 9.21
C THR A 48 4.02 -10.82 7.83
N ILE A 49 2.98 -11.02 7.01
CA ILE A 49 2.83 -10.41 5.69
C ILE A 49 1.84 -9.27 5.80
N LEU A 50 2.28 -8.05 5.51
CA LEU A 50 1.39 -6.89 5.41
C LEU A 50 0.86 -6.79 3.98
N GLU A 51 -0.45 -6.92 3.81
CA GLU A 51 -1.12 -6.76 2.54
C GLU A 51 -1.90 -5.45 2.53
N ALA A 52 -1.60 -4.57 1.58
CA ALA A 52 -2.33 -3.30 1.44
C ALA A 52 -2.62 -2.95 -0.02
N ASN A 53 -3.78 -2.34 -0.25
CA ASN A 53 -4.12 -1.73 -1.53
C ASN A 53 -3.44 -0.36 -1.62
N VAL A 54 -2.37 -0.28 -2.41
CA VAL A 54 -1.62 0.96 -2.63
C VAL A 54 -2.30 1.74 -3.76
N PRO A 55 -2.89 2.91 -3.47
CA PRO A 55 -3.53 3.71 -4.50
C PRO A 55 -2.47 4.33 -5.40
N ARG A 56 -2.77 4.35 -6.70
CA ARG A 56 -2.03 5.08 -7.70
C ARG A 56 -2.81 6.29 -8.12
N VAL A 57 -2.14 7.43 -8.24
CA VAL A 57 -2.73 8.70 -8.66
C VAL A 57 -2.27 9.02 -10.05
N LYS A 58 -3.16 9.55 -10.88
CA LYS A 58 -2.79 10.11 -12.19
C LYS A 58 -2.65 11.62 -12.05
N CYS A 59 -1.42 12.08 -11.87
CA CYS A 59 -1.10 13.49 -11.87
C CYS A 59 -0.92 13.96 -13.31
N PRO A 60 -1.54 15.09 -13.74
CA PRO A 60 -1.34 15.62 -15.09
C PRO A 60 0.13 16.05 -15.35
N GLU A 61 0.86 16.45 -14.31
CA GLU A 61 2.24 16.91 -14.41
C GLU A 61 3.25 15.75 -14.39
N HIS A 62 2.98 14.71 -13.61
CA HIS A 62 3.97 13.65 -13.29
C HIS A 62 3.56 12.25 -13.76
N GLY A 63 2.38 12.09 -14.35
CA GLY A 63 1.87 10.80 -14.81
C GLY A 63 1.29 9.93 -13.69
N VAL A 64 1.30 8.60 -13.90
CA VAL A 64 0.73 7.62 -12.95
C VAL A 64 1.79 7.22 -11.93
N MET A 65 1.56 7.53 -10.65
CA MET A 65 2.48 7.20 -9.56
C MET A 65 1.79 6.42 -8.47
N ALA A 66 2.49 5.42 -7.90
CA ALA A 66 2.09 4.71 -6.70
C ALA A 66 2.67 5.39 -5.45
N TRP A 67 1.90 5.41 -4.37
CA TRP A 67 2.42 5.77 -3.05
C TRP A 67 3.41 4.74 -2.52
#